data_AF-A0A2V8MA80-F1
#
_entry.id   AF-A0A2V8MA80-F1
#
_cell.length_a   1.000
_cell.length_b   1.000
_cell.length_c   1.000
_cell.angle_alpha   90.00
_cell.angle_beta   90.00
_cell.angle_gamma   90.00
#
_symmetry.space_group_name_H-M   'P 1'
#
loop_
_entity.id
_entity.type
_entity.pdbx_description
1 polymer ?
#
loop_
_entity_poly.entity_id
_entity_poly.type
_entity_poly.pdbx_seq_one_letter_code
_entity_poly.pdbx_strand_id
1 'polypeptide(L)' 'MLRGNYTARIDSKGRLKVPTLFRRYVEEKYGAALYLTSLTGECVRIYPMPEWEAIEERLSLLPSMDPARRKFLDRTNYYG' A
#
# COMPACT_ATOMS: atom_id res chain seq x y z
N MET A 1 3.31 -4.50 -16.01
CA MET A 1 4.28 -3.85 -15.09
C MET A 1 3.62 -2.58 -14.58
N LEU A 2 3.71 -2.28 -13.28
CA LEU A 2 3.24 -1.00 -12.72
C LEU A 2 4.31 0.07 -12.92
N ARG A 3 4.25 0.79 -14.04
CA ARG A 3 5.12 1.92 -14.35
C ARG A 3 4.35 2.99 -15.08
N GLY A 4 4.65 4.25 -14.76
CA GLY A 4 4.01 5.42 -15.37
C GLY A 4 3.33 6.29 -14.32
N ASN A 5 2.73 7.38 -14.78
CA ASN A 5 1.93 8.28 -13.97
C ASN A 5 0.61 8.57 -14.69
N TYR A 6 -0.43 8.85 -13.92
CA TYR A 6 -1.72 9.27 -14.43
C TYR A 6 -2.21 10.42 -13.56
N THR A 7 -2.70 11.48 -14.21
CA THR A 7 -3.47 12.49 -13.48
C THR A 7 -4.82 11.90 -13.12
N ALA A 8 -5.13 11.85 -11.84
CA ALA A 8 -6.42 11.42 -11.33
C ALA A 8 -7.00 12.52 -10.45
N ARG A 9 -8.32 12.71 -10.53
CA ARG A 9 -9.04 13.66 -9.68
C ARG A 9 -9.69 12.91 -8.53
N ILE A 10 -9.68 13.53 -7.36
CA ILE A 10 -10.43 13.06 -6.19
C ILE A 10 -11.84 13.64 -6.29
N ASP A 11 -12.85 12.80 -6.10
CA ASP A 11 -14.24 13.26 -6.08
C ASP A 11 -14.61 13.95 -4.76
N SER A 12 -15.80 14.52 -4.68
CA SER A 12 -16.30 15.22 -3.48
C SER A 12 -16.42 14.33 -2.24
N LYS A 13 -16.28 13.01 -2.38
CA LYS A 13 -16.33 12.03 -1.29
C LYS A 13 -14.94 11.49 -0.94
N GLY A 14 -13.88 12.11 -1.44
CA GLY A 14 -12.51 11.69 -1.17
C GLY A 14 -12.08 10.43 -1.92
N ARG A 15 -12.83 9.97 -2.94
CA ARG A 15 -12.50 8.75 -3.67
C ARG A 15 -11.63 9.09 -4.88
N LEU A 16 -10.58 8.28 -5.07
CA LEU A 16 -9.73 8.32 -6.25
C LEU A 16 -10.09 7.16 -7.18
N LYS A 17 -10.34 7.44 -8.46
CA LYS A 17 -10.47 6.37 -9.47
C LYS A 17 -9.08 5.93 -9.92
N VAL A 18 -8.71 4.70 -9.57
CA VAL A 18 -7.47 4.08 -10.06
C VAL A 18 -7.56 3.89 -11.58
N PRO A 19 -6.53 4.28 -12.36
CA PRO A 19 -6.47 4.05 -13.79
C PRO A 19 -6.69 2.57 -14.13
N THR A 20 -7.55 2.30 -15.11
CA THR A 20 -7.98 0.93 -15.47
C THR A 20 -6.80 0.00 -15.77
N LEU A 21 -5.75 0.51 -16.41
CA LEU A 21 -4.57 -0.28 -16.77
C LEU A 21 -3.81 -0.79 -15.54
N PHE A 22 -3.69 0.05 -14.49
CA PHE A 22 -3.08 -0.36 -13.23
C PHE A 22 -3.99 -1.30 -12.44
N ARG A 23 -5.30 -1.00 -12.36
CA ARG A 23 -6.27 -1.87 -11.68
C ARG A 23 -6.26 -3.28 -12.27
N ARG A 24 -6.42 -3.41 -13.60
CA ARG A 24 -6.43 -4.71 -14.28
C ARG A 24 -5.14 -5.48 -14.05
N TYR A 25 -3.99 -4.81 -14.19
CA TYR A 25 -2.70 -5.46 -13.95
C TYR A 25 -2.55 -6.00 -12.52
N VAL A 26 -3.03 -5.24 -11.51
CA VAL A 26 -2.98 -5.69 -10.12
C VAL A 26 -3.93 -6.86 -9.89
N GLU A 27 -5.18 -6.74 -10.33
CA GLU A 27 -6.21 -7.78 -10.16
C GLU A 27 -5.83 -9.10 -10.85
N GLU A 28 -5.35 -9.04 -12.10
CA GLU A 28 -4.97 -10.21 -12.88
C GLU A 28 -3.76 -10.94 -12.28
N LYS A 29 -2.84 -10.23 -11.62
CA LYS A 29 -1.58 -10.81 -11.12
C LYS A 29 -1.59 -11.13 -9.62
N TYR A 30 -2.34 -10.37 -8.83
CA TYR A 30 -2.29 -10.42 -7.36
C TYR A 30 -3.67 -10.56 -6.69
N GLY A 31 -4.74 -10.49 -7.47
CA GLY A 31 -6.12 -10.47 -6.95
C GLY A 31 -6.60 -9.07 -6.56
N ALA A 32 -7.85 -9.00 -6.08
CA ALA A 32 -8.53 -7.74 -5.80
C ALA A 32 -8.26 -7.16 -4.40
N ALA A 33 -7.65 -7.94 -3.51
CA ALA A 33 -7.36 -7.50 -2.15
C ALA A 33 -6.16 -6.54 -2.13
N LEU A 34 -6.34 -5.40 -1.47
CA LEU A 34 -5.34 -4.34 -1.38
C LEU A 34 -5.17 -3.91 0.08
N TYR A 35 -3.95 -3.55 0.43
CA TYR A 35 -3.62 -2.85 1.66
C TYR A 35 -3.33 -1.38 1.33
N LEU A 36 -4.01 -0.47 2.03
CA LEU A 36 -3.83 0.98 1.88
C LEU A 36 -3.15 1.51 3.13
N THR A 37 -2.24 2.46 2.98
CA THR A 37 -1.57 3.09 4.12
C THR A 37 -0.92 4.42 3.73
N SER A 38 -0.33 5.12 4.68
CA SER A 38 0.59 6.24 4.46
C SER A 38 1.78 6.17 5.41
N LEU A 39 2.90 6.77 5.04
CA LEU A 39 4.06 6.90 5.94
C LEU A 39 4.14 8.26 6.63
N THR A 40 3.54 9.30 6.03
CA THR A 40 3.59 10.69 6.50
C THR A 40 2.22 11.37 6.53
N GLY A 41 1.18 10.73 5.98
CA GLY A 41 -0.14 11.32 5.78
C GLY A 41 -0.27 12.14 4.49
N GLU A 42 0.85 12.47 3.82
CA GLU A 42 0.85 13.33 2.62
C GLU A 42 0.48 12.58 1.33
N CYS A 43 0.67 11.26 1.31
CA CYS A 43 0.38 10.42 0.16
C CYS A 43 -0.21 9.07 0.57
N VAL A 44 -1.10 8.54 -0.26
CA VAL A 44 -1.61 7.17 -0.10
C VAL A 44 -0.68 6.20 -0.82
N ARG A 45 -0.31 5.13 -0.13
CA ARG A 45 0.38 3.96 -0.69
C ARG A 45 -0.61 2.82 -0.79
N ILE A 46 -0.53 2.09 -1.89
CA ILE A 46 -1.40 0.95 -2.18
C ILE A 46 -0.49 -0.24 -2.49
N TYR A 47 -0.71 -1.33 -1.77
CA TYR A 47 0.00 -2.58 -1.96
C TYR A 47 -1.01 -3.67 -2.33
N PRO A 48 -0.72 -4.53 -3.32
CA PRO A 48 -1.42 -5.79 -3.44
C PRO A 48 -1.23 -6.61 -2.16
N MET A 49 -2.29 -7.25 -1.67
CA MET A 49 -2.22 -7.95 -0.38
C MET A 49 -1.07 -8.97 -0.29
N PRO A 50 -0.78 -9.81 -1.31
CA PRO A 50 0.33 -10.76 -1.24
C PRO A 50 1.71 -10.09 -1.09
N GLU A 51 1.90 -8.90 -1.65
CA GLU A 51 3.14 -8.14 -1.50
C GLU A 51 3.26 -7.52 -0.12
N TRP A 52 2.13 -7.11 0.49
CA TRP A 52 2.09 -6.63 1.87
C TRP A 52 2.40 -7.75 2.87
N GLU A 53 1.78 -8.92 2.70
CA GLU A 53 2.05 -10.10 3.53
C GLU A 53 3.54 -10.49 3.49
N ALA A 54 4.18 -10.43 2.31
CA ALA A 54 5.62 -10.67 2.18
C ALA A 54 6.48 -9.62 2.91
N ILE A 55 6.02 -8.36 3.00
CA ILE A 55 6.68 -7.33 3.81
C ILE A 55 6.52 -7.66 5.30
N GLU A 56 5.32 -8.03 5.74
CA GLU A 56 5.04 -8.42 7.12
C GLU A 56 5.87 -9.65 7.55
N GLU A 57 5.97 -10.65 6.69
CA GLU A 57 6.80 -11.83 6.92
C GLU A 57 8.27 -11.45 7.10
N ARG A 58 8.84 -10.63 6.21
CA ARG A 58 10.22 -10.15 6.34
C ARG A 58 10.44 -9.35 7.63
N LEU A 59 9.46 -8.54 8.03
CA LEU A 59 9.52 -7.78 9.28
C LEU A 59 9.38 -8.67 10.52
N SER A 60 8.67 -9.79 10.42
CA SER A 60 8.53 -10.75 11.52
C SER A 60 9.86 -11.39 11.91
N LEU A 61 10.81 -11.50 10.97
CA LEU A 61 12.16 -12.02 11.18
C LEU A 61 13.08 -11.06 11.95
N LEU A 62 12.73 -9.77 11.99
CA LEU A 62 13.51 -8.78 12.75
C LEU A 62 13.14 -8.82 14.24
N PRO A 63 14.09 -8.59 15.15
CA PRO A 63 13.80 -8.49 16.58
C PRO A 63 12.67 -7.50 16.88
N SER A 64 11.75 -7.87 17.77
CA SER A 64 10.59 -7.02 18.13
C SER A 64 10.97 -5.71 18.81
N MET A 65 12.19 -5.63 19.36
CA MET A 65 12.77 -4.43 19.97
C MET A 65 13.49 -3.53 18.97
N ASP A 66 13.61 -3.93 17.70
CA ASP A 66 14.22 -3.09 16.68
C ASP A 66 13.39 -1.78 16.51
N PRO A 67 13.97 -0.61 16.80
CA PRO A 67 13.24 0.66 16.74
C PRO A 67 12.71 0.98 15.34
N ALA A 68 13.41 0.55 14.28
CA ALA A 68 13.00 0.77 12.91
C ALA A 68 11.78 -0.11 12.55
N ARG A 69 11.77 -1.37 12.99
CA ARG A 69 10.60 -2.26 12.84
C ARG A 69 9.36 -1.65 13.51
N ARG A 70 9.48 -1.24 14.77
CA ARG A 70 8.36 -0.65 15.52
C ARG A 70 7.84 0.61 14.85
N LYS A 71 8.73 1.53 14.50
CA LYS A 71 8.38 2.78 13.82
C LYS A 71 7.68 2.54 12.48
N PHE A 72 8.12 1.52 11.73
CA PHE A 72 7.49 1.17 10.46
C PHE A 72 6.05 0.69 10.68
N LEU A 73 5.85 -0.29 11.57
CA LEU A 73 4.52 -0.84 11.87
C LEU A 73 3.56 0.21 12.43
N ASP A 74 4.02 1.06 13.35
CA ASP A 74 3.21 2.13 13.92
C ASP A 74 2.69 3.08 12.85
N ARG A 75 3.56 3.47 11.90
CA ARG A 75 3.17 4.37 10.82
C ARG A 75 2.21 3.71 9.85
N THR A 76 2.49 2.48 9.43
CA THR A 76 1.66 1.82 8.43
C THR A 76 0.29 1.47 8.97
N ASN A 77 0.19 1.13 10.27
CA ASN A 77 -1.07 0.82 10.91
C ASN A 77 -1.88 2.08 11.27
N TYR A 78 -1.23 3.20 11.61
CA TYR A 78 -1.95 4.43 11.97
C TYR A 78 -2.71 5.05 10.79
N TYR A 79 -2.14 4.96 9.58
CA TYR A 79 -2.73 5.52 8.36
C TYR A 79 -3.40 4.48 7.45
N GLY A 80 -3.44 3.21 7.88
CA GLY A 80 -4.03 2.10 7.13
C GLY A 80 -5.43 1.73 7.59
#